data_AF-A0A928BH70-F1
#
_entry.id   AF-A0A928BH70-F1
#
_cell.length_a   1.000
_cell.length_b   1.000
_cell.length_c   1.000
_cell.angle_alpha   90.00
_cell.angle_beta   90.00
_cell.angle_gamma   90.00
#
_symmetry.space_group_name_H-M   'P 1'
#
loop_
_entity.id
_entity.type
_entity.pdbx_description
1 polymer ?
#
loop_
_entity_poly.entity_id
_entity_poly.type
_entity_poly.pdbx_seq_one_letter_code
_entity_poly.pdbx_strand_id
1 'polypeptide(L)'
;MMKIRYFIYTVFICMLSINCFAQSSRIGFSTWVRNISDCMDEANTRLLVSKVDQMIARNCAGVTTASCVMFSICPEVIISHENVVQTGARNVYVKKGELSLSVINRVDGSQFSAMSIALEGNGTTESQAMRAMLSRINIADTRFTHFIRGSQERIVAYYAETLPAFITKAEMYASRKQYEEAILVLSVIPETVDGYEKVASLMDKYHHNELDASAQERIETATSGCAGSVDIKEKESLIERIRTLFK
;
A
#
# COMPACT_ATOMS: atom_id res chain seq x y z
N MET A 1 2.60 -18.50 -54.58
CA MET A 1 3.52 -18.36 -53.43
C MET A 1 3.41 -17.02 -52.68
N MET A 2 3.15 -15.87 -53.32
CA MET A 2 3.06 -14.58 -52.59
C MET A 2 1.92 -14.51 -51.56
N LYS A 3 0.73 -15.04 -51.84
CA LYS A 3 -0.43 -14.98 -50.92
C LYS A 3 -0.21 -15.69 -49.57
N ILE A 4 0.56 -16.77 -49.56
CA ILE A 4 0.92 -17.52 -48.34
C ILE A 4 1.93 -16.74 -47.48
N ARG A 5 2.85 -15.99 -48.10
CA ARG A 5 3.80 -15.14 -47.36
C ARG A 5 3.08 -13.97 -46.68
N TYR A 6 2.14 -13.31 -47.36
CA TYR A 6 1.34 -12.25 -46.75
C TYR A 6 0.48 -12.76 -45.59
N PHE A 7 -0.12 -13.95 -45.73
CA PHE A 7 -0.90 -14.57 -44.66
C PHE A 7 -0.06 -14.84 -43.39
N ILE A 8 1.17 -15.33 -43.55
CA ILE A 8 2.11 -15.56 -42.43
C ILE A 8 2.51 -14.23 -41.76
N TYR A 9 2.79 -13.18 -42.55
CA TYR A 9 3.11 -11.86 -41.99
C TYR A 9 1.94 -11.23 -41.22
N THR A 10 0.69 -11.38 -41.70
CA THR A 10 -0.49 -10.88 -40.98
C THR A 10 -0.75 -11.63 -39.67
N VAL A 11 -0.54 -12.95 -39.63
CA VAL A 11 -0.68 -13.74 -38.39
C VAL A 11 0.41 -13.39 -37.38
N PHE A 12 1.64 -13.15 -37.84
CA PHE A 12 2.76 -12.75 -36.99
C PHE A 12 2.56 -11.34 -36.39
N ILE A 13 2.06 -10.38 -37.17
CA ILE A 13 1.71 -9.04 -36.68
C ILE A 13 0.56 -9.09 -35.65
N CYS A 14 -0.45 -9.93 -35.88
CA CYS A 14 -1.58 -10.09 -34.97
C CYS A 14 -1.16 -10.73 -33.62
N MET A 15 -0.16 -11.62 -33.63
CA MET A 15 0.41 -12.24 -32.42
C MET A 15 1.27 -11.26 -31.60
N LEU A 16 1.94 -10.27 -32.23
CA LEU A 16 2.67 -9.23 -31.49
C LEU A 16 1.74 -8.28 -30.73
N SER A 17 0.55 -7.97 -31.27
CA SER A 17 -0.43 -7.08 -30.64
C SER A 17 -1.14 -7.67 -29.42
N ILE A 18 -1.02 -8.97 -29.14
CA ILE A 18 -1.64 -9.61 -27.96
C ILE A 18 -0.78 -9.44 -26.69
N ASN A 19 0.47 -9.00 -26.80
CA ASN A 19 1.31 -8.71 -25.63
C ASN A 19 1.06 -7.33 -25.00
N CYS A 20 0.09 -6.55 -25.51
CA CYS A 20 -0.26 -5.25 -24.98
C CYS A 20 -1.49 -5.30 -24.05
N PHE A 21 -1.57 -6.27 -23.15
CA PHE A 21 -2.45 -6.15 -21.99
C PHE A 21 -1.82 -6.85 -20.78
N ALA A 22 -1.58 -6.04 -19.74
CA ALA A 22 -1.29 -6.38 -18.34
C ALA A 22 0.05 -5.85 -17.79
N GLN A 23 0.39 -4.58 -18.04
CA GLN A 23 1.06 -3.78 -17.01
C GLN A 23 0.00 -3.13 -16.09
N SER A 24 -0.93 -3.94 -15.58
CA SER A 24 -1.76 -3.48 -14.47
C SER A 24 -0.85 -3.45 -13.26
N SER A 25 -0.54 -2.24 -12.77
CA SER A 25 0.01 -2.07 -11.43
C SER A 25 -0.89 -2.91 -10.49
N ARG A 26 -0.30 -3.89 -9.81
CA ARG A 26 -1.05 -4.80 -8.94
C ARG A 26 -0.90 -4.33 -7.50
N ILE A 27 -1.95 -4.46 -6.71
CA ILE A 27 -1.89 -4.24 -5.27
C ILE A 27 -0.83 -5.18 -4.67
N GLY A 28 0.23 -4.60 -4.13
CA GLY A 28 1.28 -5.32 -3.41
C GLY A 28 0.91 -5.55 -1.95
N PHE A 29 1.38 -6.67 -1.40
CA PHE A 29 1.19 -7.04 -0.01
C PHE A 29 2.53 -7.20 0.71
N SER A 30 2.55 -6.82 1.98
CA SER A 30 3.57 -7.23 2.94
C SER A 30 3.01 -8.20 3.98
N THR A 31 3.88 -8.92 4.68
CA THR A 31 3.46 -9.72 5.84
C THR A 31 3.46 -8.84 7.11
N TRP A 32 2.39 -8.93 7.91
CA TRP A 32 2.33 -8.27 9.22
C TRP A 32 1.76 -9.21 10.28
N VAL A 33 2.54 -9.50 11.33
CA VAL A 33 2.11 -10.36 12.44
C VAL A 33 1.54 -9.48 13.55
N ARG A 34 0.24 -9.63 13.84
CA ARG A 34 -0.47 -8.83 14.86
C ARG A 34 -0.22 -9.30 16.29
N ASN A 35 -0.21 -10.62 16.49
CA ASN A 35 -0.10 -11.21 17.81
C ASN A 35 0.76 -12.46 17.74
N ILE A 36 1.77 -12.54 18.60
CA ILE A 36 2.58 -13.73 18.79
C ILE A 36 1.94 -14.44 19.98
N SER A 37 1.11 -15.45 19.71
CA SER A 37 0.54 -16.31 20.76
C SER A 37 1.68 -16.90 21.62
N ASP A 38 1.45 -17.13 22.91
CA ASP A 38 2.46 -17.68 23.84
C ASP A 38 3.11 -19.00 23.35
N CYS A 39 2.43 -19.75 22.49
CA CYS A 39 2.93 -20.99 21.88
C CYS A 39 3.82 -20.80 20.63
N MET A 40 4.08 -19.56 20.21
CA MET A 40 4.89 -19.21 19.04
C MET A 40 6.23 -18.59 19.47
N ASP A 41 7.29 -19.39 19.45
CA ASP A 41 8.65 -18.86 19.64
C ASP A 41 9.12 -18.02 18.44
N GLU A 42 10.22 -17.28 18.62
CA GLU A 42 10.78 -16.41 17.59
C GLU A 42 11.14 -17.19 16.30
N ALA A 43 11.67 -18.41 16.44
CA ALA A 43 12.08 -19.22 15.30
C ALA A 43 10.88 -19.67 14.45
N ASN A 44 9.78 -20.06 15.09
CA ASN A 44 8.53 -20.45 14.45
C ASN A 44 7.81 -19.22 13.87
N THR A 45 7.87 -18.08 14.54
CA THR A 45 7.37 -16.80 14.02
C THR A 45 8.09 -16.41 12.72
N ARG A 46 9.42 -16.47 12.70
CA ARG A 46 10.21 -16.21 11.48
C ARG A 46 9.90 -17.20 10.36
N LEU A 47 9.67 -18.47 10.70
CA LEU A 47 9.27 -19.48 9.72
C LEU A 47 7.89 -19.16 9.11
N LEU A 48 6.91 -18.78 9.94
CA LEU A 48 5.58 -18.40 9.48
C LEU A 48 5.65 -17.18 8.56
N VAL A 49 6.36 -16.12 8.97
CA VAL A 49 6.57 -14.93 8.13
C VAL A 49 7.21 -15.30 6.80
N SER A 50 8.29 -16.10 6.82
CA SER A 50 8.95 -16.54 5.59
C SER A 50 8.04 -17.35 4.68
N LYS A 51 7.15 -18.19 5.22
CA LYS A 51 6.16 -18.95 4.42
C LYS A 51 5.17 -18.00 3.74
N VAL A 52 4.66 -16.99 4.46
CA VAL A 52 3.73 -16.01 3.88
C VAL A 52 4.42 -15.15 2.83
N ASP A 53 5.64 -14.67 3.09
CA ASP A 53 6.42 -13.91 2.10
C ASP A 53 6.68 -14.74 0.83
N GLN A 54 6.99 -16.04 0.98
CA GLN A 54 7.13 -16.95 -0.16
C GLN A 54 5.82 -17.12 -0.94
N MET A 55 4.65 -17.18 -0.27
CA MET A 55 3.35 -17.20 -0.95
C MET A 55 3.10 -15.91 -1.74
N ILE A 56 3.38 -14.76 -1.13
CA ILE A 56 3.24 -13.44 -1.76
C ILE A 56 4.14 -13.35 -3.00
N ALA A 57 5.43 -13.68 -2.85
CA ALA A 57 6.42 -13.64 -3.92
C ALA A 57 6.06 -14.59 -5.07
N ARG A 58 5.62 -15.81 -4.76
CA ARG A 58 5.19 -16.80 -5.76
C ARG A 58 4.01 -16.30 -6.60
N ASN A 59 3.16 -15.46 -6.04
CA ASN A 59 2.01 -14.90 -6.73
C ASN A 59 2.29 -13.52 -7.37
N CYS A 60 3.57 -13.09 -7.41
CA CYS A 60 3.98 -11.78 -7.92
C CYS A 60 3.20 -10.62 -7.27
N ALA A 61 2.84 -10.78 -5.99
CA ALA A 61 2.03 -9.84 -5.24
C ALA A 61 2.84 -9.13 -4.15
N GLY A 62 4.16 -9.11 -4.28
CA GLY A 62 5.04 -8.40 -3.36
C GLY A 62 4.89 -6.89 -3.47
N VAL A 63 5.28 -6.19 -2.40
CA VAL A 63 5.39 -4.73 -2.37
C VAL A 63 6.25 -4.26 -3.55
N THR A 64 5.72 -3.36 -4.35
CA THR A 64 6.41 -2.64 -5.42
C THR A 64 6.66 -1.20 -4.98
N THR A 65 7.51 -0.46 -5.70
CA THR A 65 7.75 0.97 -5.40
C THR A 65 6.45 1.80 -5.38
N ALA A 66 5.42 1.38 -6.13
CA ALA A 66 4.10 2.03 -6.18
C ALA A 66 3.12 1.53 -5.09
N SER A 67 3.31 0.32 -4.57
CA SER A 67 2.54 -0.15 -3.43
C SER A 67 3.30 0.22 -2.16
N CYS A 68 3.00 1.39 -1.62
CA CYS A 68 3.30 1.69 -0.22
C CYS A 68 2.83 0.52 0.66
N VAL A 69 3.40 0.35 1.86
CA VAL A 69 3.12 -0.77 2.79
C VAL A 69 1.71 -0.67 3.42
N MET A 70 0.73 -0.22 2.65
CA MET A 70 -0.65 0.01 3.02
C MET A 70 -1.38 -1.31 3.24
N PHE A 71 -1.21 -2.29 2.35
CA PHE A 71 -1.91 -3.56 2.46
C PHE A 71 -0.99 -4.65 3.01
N SER A 72 -1.51 -5.43 3.96
CA SER A 72 -0.77 -6.52 4.56
C SER A 72 -1.58 -7.79 4.68
N ILE A 73 -0.93 -8.93 4.44
CA ILE A 73 -1.44 -10.24 4.81
C ILE A 73 -1.02 -10.49 6.26
N CYS A 74 -2.00 -10.67 7.12
CA CYS A 74 -1.79 -11.01 8.51
C CYS A 74 -2.02 -12.49 8.73
N PRO A 75 -0.97 -13.28 9.01
CA PRO A 75 -1.13 -14.64 9.45
C PRO A 75 -1.41 -14.71 10.95
N GLU A 76 -2.31 -15.62 11.33
CA GLU A 76 -2.61 -15.97 12.71
C GLU A 76 -2.77 -17.48 12.81
N VAL A 77 -2.09 -18.10 13.77
CA VAL A 77 -2.18 -19.54 14.04
C VAL A 77 -3.02 -19.74 15.28
N ILE A 78 -4.15 -20.42 15.12
CA ILE A 78 -5.09 -20.71 16.20
C ILE A 78 -5.00 -22.20 16.50
N ILE A 79 -4.54 -22.55 17.71
CA ILE A 79 -4.45 -23.95 18.15
C ILE A 79 -5.79 -24.39 18.74
N SER A 80 -6.44 -25.36 18.10
CA SER A 80 -7.74 -25.89 18.53
C SER A 80 -7.60 -27.09 19.45
N HIS A 81 -6.58 -27.93 19.22
CA HIS A 81 -6.31 -29.11 20.03
C HIS A 81 -4.83 -29.30 20.28
N GLU A 82 -4.52 -29.61 21.53
CA GLU A 82 -3.19 -30.01 21.98
C GLU A 82 -3.31 -31.31 22.78
N ASN A 83 -2.49 -32.30 22.43
CA ASN A 83 -2.46 -33.58 23.11
C ASN A 83 -1.01 -34.05 23.26
N VAL A 84 -0.74 -34.76 24.35
CA VAL A 84 0.54 -35.42 24.59
C VAL A 84 0.30 -36.92 24.57
N VAL A 85 0.84 -37.59 23.57
CA VAL A 85 0.72 -39.04 23.40
C VAL A 85 2.01 -39.69 23.84
N GLN A 86 1.94 -40.58 24.82
CA GLN A 86 3.09 -41.37 25.24
C GLN A 86 3.32 -42.51 24.22
N THR A 87 4.44 -42.46 23.52
CA THR A 87 4.84 -43.50 22.55
C THR A 87 6.12 -44.18 23.05
N GLY A 88 5.94 -45.29 23.75
CA GLY A 88 7.03 -46.00 24.44
C GLY A 88 7.60 -45.16 25.59
N ALA A 89 8.92 -44.94 25.58
CA ALA A 89 9.63 -44.14 26.59
C ALA A 89 9.66 -42.62 26.29
N ARG A 90 8.94 -42.15 25.27
CA ARG A 90 8.98 -40.74 24.83
C ARG A 90 7.58 -40.15 24.76
N ASN A 91 7.48 -38.87 25.13
CA ASN A 91 6.28 -38.06 24.92
C ASN A 91 6.30 -37.47 23.52
N VAL A 92 5.17 -37.55 22.82
CA VAL A 92 4.93 -36.92 21.51
C VAL A 92 3.85 -35.87 21.68
N TYR A 93 4.20 -34.62 21.42
CA TYR A 93 3.28 -33.49 21.42
C TYR A 93 2.61 -33.44 20.05
N VAL A 94 1.28 -33.45 20.03
CA VAL A 94 0.44 -33.36 18.83
C VAL A 94 -0.37 -32.08 18.93
N LYS A 95 -0.18 -31.17 17.98
CA LYS A 95 -0.95 -29.94 17.85
C LYS A 95 -1.81 -30.00 16.58
N LYS A 96 -3.06 -29.59 16.70
CA LYS A 96 -3.98 -29.34 15.58
C LYS A 96 -4.55 -27.95 15.72
N GLY A 97 -4.70 -27.26 14.61
CA GLY A 97 -5.21 -25.90 14.59
C GLY A 97 -5.47 -25.42 13.18
N GLU A 98 -5.59 -24.11 13.04
CA GLU A 98 -5.82 -23.45 11.76
C GLU A 98 -4.84 -22.29 11.58
N LEU A 99 -4.36 -22.12 10.35
CA LEU A 99 -3.74 -20.88 9.91
C LEU A 99 -4.81 -20.02 9.26
N SER A 100 -5.11 -18.89 9.89
CA SER A 100 -5.93 -17.82 9.33
C SER A 100 -5.04 -16.81 8.63
N LEU A 101 -5.41 -16.41 7.42
CA LEU A 101 -4.77 -15.32 6.68
C LEU A 101 -5.83 -14.25 6.41
N SER A 102 -5.57 -13.01 6.83
CA SER A 102 -6.44 -11.86 6.55
C SER A 102 -5.71 -10.77 5.79
N VAL A 103 -6.31 -10.22 4.73
CA VAL A 103 -5.80 -9.03 4.04
C VAL A 103 -6.40 -7.79 4.67
N ILE A 104 -5.56 -6.89 5.16
CA ILE A 104 -5.99 -5.65 5.80
C ILE A 104 -5.31 -4.42 5.19
N ASN A 105 -5.95 -3.26 5.34
CA ASN A 105 -5.32 -1.95 5.23
C ASN A 105 -4.71 -1.55 6.58
N ARG A 106 -3.43 -1.21 6.61
CA ARG A 106 -2.73 -0.77 7.82
C ARG A 106 -3.07 0.66 8.24
N VAL A 107 -3.67 1.46 7.37
CA VAL A 107 -4.01 2.86 7.66
C VAL A 107 -5.25 2.94 8.53
N ASP A 108 -6.31 2.22 8.18
CA ASP A 108 -7.61 2.29 8.86
C ASP A 108 -8.05 0.96 9.50
N GLY A 109 -7.31 -0.13 9.30
CA GLY A 109 -7.63 -1.45 9.84
C GLY A 109 -8.68 -2.23 9.05
N SER A 110 -9.16 -1.72 7.91
CA SER A 110 -10.17 -2.39 7.09
C SER A 110 -9.70 -3.76 6.61
N GLN A 111 -10.54 -4.78 6.77
CA GLN A 111 -10.26 -6.13 6.29
C GLN A 111 -10.99 -6.41 4.98
N PHE A 112 -10.26 -6.78 3.93
CA PHE A 112 -10.85 -7.07 2.61
C PHE A 112 -11.15 -8.55 2.43
N SER A 113 -10.30 -9.43 2.93
CA SER A 113 -10.43 -10.87 2.70
C SER A 113 -9.91 -11.64 3.90
N ALA A 114 -10.46 -12.84 4.11
CA ALA A 114 -9.88 -13.83 4.99
C ALA A 114 -10.01 -15.23 4.40
N MET A 115 -9.08 -16.11 4.76
CA MET A 115 -9.16 -17.55 4.53
C MET A 115 -8.54 -18.29 5.71
N SER A 116 -8.96 -19.53 5.95
CA SER A 116 -8.29 -20.42 6.90
C SER A 116 -7.95 -21.76 6.27
N ILE A 117 -6.87 -22.38 6.75
CA ILE A 117 -6.52 -23.77 6.43
C ILE A 117 -6.21 -24.53 7.70
N ALA A 118 -6.70 -25.76 7.79
CA ALA A 118 -6.34 -26.67 8.87
C ALA A 118 -4.86 -27.06 8.78
N LEU A 119 -4.19 -27.06 9.92
CA LEU A 119 -2.82 -27.51 10.09
C LEU A 119 -2.73 -28.51 11.24
N GLU A 120 -1.82 -29.45 11.10
CA GLU A 120 -1.48 -30.39 12.16
C GLU A 120 0.01 -30.70 12.15
N GLY A 121 0.59 -30.90 13.33
CA GLY A 121 2.00 -31.18 13.49
C GLY A 121 2.25 -31.96 14.76
N ASN A 122 3.35 -32.71 14.77
CA ASN A 122 3.80 -33.43 15.94
C ASN A 122 5.31 -33.30 16.13
N GLY A 123 5.77 -33.46 17.37
CA GLY A 123 7.17 -33.31 17.74
C GLY A 123 7.46 -33.85 19.13
N THR A 124 8.74 -33.95 19.48
CA THR A 124 9.13 -34.41 20.83
C THR A 124 9.06 -33.27 21.86
N THR A 125 8.84 -32.03 21.41
CA THR A 125 8.57 -30.85 22.23
C THR A 125 7.47 -30.02 21.58
N GLU A 126 6.84 -29.11 22.33
CA GLU A 126 5.80 -28.22 21.80
C GLU A 126 6.28 -27.36 20.62
N SER A 127 7.49 -26.78 20.73
CA SER A 127 8.10 -25.98 19.66
C SER A 127 8.35 -26.80 18.39
N GLN A 128 8.79 -28.07 18.53
CA GLN A 128 8.95 -28.95 17.37
C GLN A 128 7.61 -29.31 16.72
N ALA A 129 6.57 -29.56 17.52
CA ALA A 129 5.23 -29.82 17.00
C ALA A 129 4.68 -28.62 16.22
N MET A 130 4.89 -27.40 16.72
CA MET A 130 4.56 -26.16 16.03
C MET A 130 5.38 -26.00 14.73
N ARG A 131 6.69 -26.21 14.78
CA ARG A 131 7.55 -26.15 13.59
C ARG A 131 7.12 -27.14 12.50
N ALA A 132 6.74 -28.37 12.89
CA ALA A 132 6.23 -29.38 11.99
C ALA A 132 4.90 -28.94 11.36
N MET A 133 3.98 -28.38 12.17
CA MET A 133 2.71 -27.82 11.71
C MET A 133 2.92 -26.73 10.64
N LEU A 134 3.79 -25.75 10.91
CA LEU A 134 4.11 -24.66 9.99
C LEU A 134 4.84 -25.14 8.72
N SER A 135 5.69 -26.16 8.86
CA SER A 135 6.45 -26.71 7.72
C SER A 135 5.54 -27.36 6.69
N ARG A 136 4.40 -27.92 7.12
CA ARG A 136 3.38 -28.53 6.24
C ARG A 136 2.60 -27.53 5.41
N ILE A 137 2.72 -26.22 5.67
CA ILE A 137 2.12 -25.19 4.82
C ILE A 137 2.70 -25.32 3.41
N ASN A 138 1.85 -25.73 2.47
CA ASN A 138 2.17 -25.85 1.06
C ASN A 138 1.98 -24.50 0.35
N ILE A 139 3.07 -23.75 0.19
CA ILE A 139 3.07 -22.44 -0.48
C ILE A 139 2.60 -22.48 -1.95
N ALA A 140 2.54 -23.67 -2.56
CA ALA A 140 2.09 -23.87 -3.94
C ALA A 140 0.60 -24.24 -4.05
N ASP A 141 -0.12 -24.29 -2.93
CA ASP A 141 -1.56 -24.55 -2.91
C ASP A 141 -2.33 -23.46 -3.68
N THR A 142 -3.16 -23.86 -4.63
CA THR A 142 -3.92 -22.95 -5.50
C THR A 142 -4.91 -22.08 -4.72
N ARG A 143 -5.35 -22.52 -3.53
CA ARG A 143 -6.21 -21.72 -2.64
C ARG A 143 -5.54 -20.40 -2.26
N PHE A 144 -4.23 -20.38 -2.06
CA PHE A 144 -3.49 -19.14 -1.79
C PHE A 144 -3.45 -18.21 -3.00
N THR A 145 -3.29 -18.77 -4.20
CA THR A 145 -3.34 -17.99 -5.44
C THR A 145 -4.71 -17.34 -5.64
N HIS A 146 -5.79 -18.09 -5.43
CA HIS A 146 -7.15 -17.55 -5.51
C HIS A 146 -7.40 -16.49 -4.45
N PHE A 147 -6.95 -16.72 -3.21
CA PHE A 147 -7.07 -15.76 -2.12
C PHE A 147 -6.34 -14.45 -2.41
N ILE A 148 -5.08 -14.51 -2.85
CA ILE A 148 -4.28 -13.32 -3.15
C ILE A 148 -4.91 -12.53 -4.30
N ARG A 149 -5.24 -13.19 -5.41
CA ARG A 149 -5.85 -12.52 -6.58
C ARG A 149 -7.22 -11.92 -6.26
N GLY A 150 -8.10 -12.70 -5.62
CA GLY A 150 -9.42 -12.21 -5.22
C GLY A 150 -9.34 -11.06 -4.23
N SER A 151 -8.30 -11.00 -3.39
CA SER A 151 -8.06 -9.86 -2.50
C SER A 151 -7.64 -8.61 -3.26
N GLN A 152 -6.76 -8.72 -4.27
CA GLN A 152 -6.39 -7.60 -5.14
C GLN A 152 -7.63 -7.04 -5.85
N GLU A 153 -8.45 -7.91 -6.43
CA GLU A 153 -9.69 -7.54 -7.13
C GLU A 153 -10.68 -6.83 -6.20
N ARG A 154 -10.86 -7.34 -4.98
CA ARG A 154 -11.76 -6.72 -3.99
C ARG A 154 -11.27 -5.36 -3.51
N ILE A 155 -9.97 -5.17 -3.32
CA ILE A 155 -9.39 -3.87 -2.95
C ILE A 155 -9.63 -2.87 -4.07
N VAL A 156 -9.32 -3.24 -5.32
CA VAL A 156 -9.55 -2.36 -6.48
C VAL A 156 -11.02 -1.99 -6.61
N ALA A 157 -11.93 -2.97 -6.50
CA ALA A 157 -13.36 -2.73 -6.58
C ALA A 157 -13.86 -1.79 -5.48
N TYR A 158 -13.40 -1.97 -4.24
CA TYR A 158 -13.76 -1.10 -3.11
C TYR A 158 -13.37 0.37 -3.38
N TYR A 159 -12.13 0.62 -3.81
CA TYR A 159 -11.69 1.98 -4.10
C TYR A 159 -12.33 2.56 -5.35
N ALA A 160 -12.61 1.76 -6.38
CA ALA A 160 -13.33 2.21 -7.56
C ALA A 160 -14.76 2.66 -7.21
N GLU A 161 -15.47 1.90 -6.37
CA GLU A 161 -16.83 2.21 -5.93
C GLU A 161 -16.87 3.45 -5.02
N THR A 162 -15.88 3.60 -4.14
CA THR A 162 -15.82 4.70 -3.15
C THR A 162 -15.09 5.95 -3.63
N LEU A 163 -14.42 5.90 -4.79
CA LEU A 163 -13.64 7.00 -5.36
C LEU A 163 -14.39 8.34 -5.39
N PRO A 164 -15.68 8.41 -5.82
CA PRO A 164 -16.41 9.68 -5.81
C PRO A 164 -16.50 10.31 -4.41
N ALA A 165 -16.68 9.50 -3.36
CA ALA A 165 -16.76 9.99 -1.99
C ALA A 165 -15.42 10.54 -1.48
N PHE A 166 -14.30 9.90 -1.83
CA PHE A 166 -12.97 10.43 -1.52
C PHE A 166 -12.72 11.77 -2.23
N ILE A 167 -13.08 11.89 -3.51
CA ILE A 167 -12.94 13.14 -4.28
C ILE A 167 -13.78 14.25 -3.64
N THR A 168 -15.06 13.99 -3.34
CA THR A 168 -15.91 14.99 -2.70
C THR A 168 -15.34 15.44 -1.35
N LYS A 169 -14.82 14.50 -0.55
CA LYS A 169 -14.18 14.84 0.73
C LYS A 169 -12.93 15.71 0.55
N ALA A 170 -12.10 15.41 -0.45
CA ALA A 170 -10.93 16.22 -0.76
C ALA A 170 -11.32 17.63 -1.24
N GLU A 171 -12.34 17.75 -2.10
CA GLU A 171 -12.88 19.05 -2.54
C GLU A 171 -13.42 19.87 -1.37
N MET A 172 -14.05 19.24 -0.38
CA MET A 172 -14.50 19.92 0.85
C MET A 172 -13.33 20.52 1.63
N TYR A 173 -12.23 19.79 1.80
CA TYR A 173 -11.02 20.34 2.45
C TYR A 173 -10.39 21.46 1.62
N ALA A 174 -10.26 21.25 0.30
CA ALA A 174 -9.71 22.25 -0.60
C ALA A 174 -10.51 23.57 -0.62
N SER A 175 -11.86 23.50 -0.52
CA SER A 175 -12.69 24.71 -0.44
C SER A 175 -12.45 25.56 0.82
N ARG A 176 -11.83 24.96 1.85
CA ARG A 176 -11.40 25.62 3.08
C ARG A 176 -9.92 25.99 3.08
N LYS A 177 -9.25 25.89 1.93
CA LYS A 177 -7.79 26.04 1.76
C LYS A 177 -6.95 25.03 2.57
N GLN A 178 -7.57 23.92 2.99
CA GLN A 178 -6.91 22.81 3.69
C GLN A 178 -6.36 21.83 2.65
N TYR A 179 -5.32 22.24 1.93
CA TYR A 179 -4.81 21.49 0.77
C TYR A 179 -4.03 20.24 1.18
N GLU A 180 -3.26 20.29 2.27
CA GLU A 180 -2.55 19.13 2.80
C GLU A 180 -3.53 18.00 3.16
N GLU A 181 -4.64 18.32 3.83
CA GLU A 181 -5.66 17.34 4.19
C GLU A 181 -6.39 16.80 2.96
N ALA A 182 -6.62 17.63 1.94
CA ALA A 182 -7.18 17.18 0.67
C ALA A 182 -6.25 16.18 -0.02
N ILE A 183 -4.94 16.46 -0.06
CA ILE A 183 -3.93 15.56 -0.60
C ILE A 183 -3.86 14.26 0.20
N LEU A 184 -3.89 14.33 1.53
CA LEU A 184 -3.86 13.15 2.41
C LEU A 184 -5.07 12.23 2.19
N VAL A 185 -6.27 12.81 1.97
CA VAL A 185 -7.47 12.03 1.66
C VAL A 185 -7.37 11.32 0.30
N LEU A 186 -6.69 11.92 -0.68
CA LEU A 186 -6.52 11.33 -2.00
C LEU A 186 -5.35 10.33 -2.06
N SER A 187 -4.31 10.51 -1.25
CA SER A 187 -3.09 9.68 -1.27
C SER A 187 -3.28 8.26 -0.79
N VAL A 188 -4.39 7.96 -0.11
CA VAL A 188 -4.75 6.59 0.29
C VAL A 188 -5.32 5.77 -0.86
N ILE A 189 -5.63 6.38 -2.01
CA ILE A 189 -6.21 5.69 -3.15
C ILE A 189 -5.08 5.00 -3.95
N PRO A 190 -5.12 3.67 -4.15
CA PRO A 190 -4.09 3.00 -4.91
C PRO A 190 -4.07 3.42 -6.38
N GLU A 191 -2.88 3.52 -6.96
CA GLU A 191 -2.68 3.88 -8.39
C GLU A 191 -3.30 2.88 -9.38
N THR A 192 -3.66 1.70 -8.88
CA THR A 192 -4.20 0.58 -9.64
C THR A 192 -5.70 0.72 -9.93
N VAL A 193 -6.35 1.74 -9.36
CA VAL A 193 -7.80 1.95 -9.42
C VAL A 193 -8.16 2.74 -10.68
N ASP A 194 -9.20 2.30 -11.39
CA ASP A 194 -9.72 3.02 -12.54
C ASP A 194 -10.15 4.44 -12.13
N GLY A 195 -9.67 5.45 -12.86
CA GLY A 195 -9.90 6.86 -12.54
C GLY A 195 -8.83 7.50 -11.65
N TYR A 196 -7.75 6.79 -11.32
CA TYR A 196 -6.61 7.37 -10.58
C TYR A 196 -5.99 8.58 -11.27
N GLU A 197 -6.01 8.69 -12.60
CA GLU A 197 -5.53 9.88 -13.32
C GLU A 197 -6.20 11.17 -12.85
N LYS A 198 -7.50 11.11 -12.50
CA LYS A 198 -8.24 12.23 -11.92
C LYS A 198 -7.74 12.54 -10.51
N VAL A 199 -7.45 11.51 -9.72
CA VAL A 199 -6.89 11.64 -8.36
C VAL A 199 -5.53 12.33 -8.42
N ALA A 200 -4.62 11.85 -9.28
CA ALA A 200 -3.29 12.43 -9.49
C ALA A 200 -3.38 13.90 -9.91
N SER A 201 -4.23 14.21 -10.89
CA SER A 201 -4.44 15.59 -11.35
C SER A 201 -4.96 16.52 -10.23
N LEU A 202 -5.84 16.02 -9.36
CA LEU A 202 -6.35 16.78 -8.21
C LEU A 202 -5.26 16.98 -7.14
N MET A 203 -4.46 15.95 -6.84
CA MET A 203 -3.34 16.07 -5.91
C MET A 203 -2.33 17.11 -6.39
N ASP A 204 -1.93 17.06 -7.67
CA ASP A 204 -1.03 18.04 -8.26
C ASP A 204 -1.61 19.46 -8.16
N LYS A 205 -2.90 19.62 -8.50
CA LYS A 205 -3.59 20.92 -8.38
C LYS A 205 -3.57 21.46 -6.96
N TYR A 206 -3.90 20.64 -5.97
CA TYR A 206 -3.91 21.08 -4.57
C TYR A 206 -2.52 21.41 -4.05
N HIS A 207 -1.51 20.67 -4.49
CA HIS A 207 -0.12 20.98 -4.15
C HIS A 207 0.31 22.36 -4.68
N HIS A 208 -0.02 22.68 -5.93
CA HIS A 208 0.26 24.02 -6.49
C HIS A 208 -0.51 25.12 -5.76
N ASN A 209 -1.79 24.89 -5.43
CA ASN A 209 -2.59 25.87 -4.69
C ASN A 209 -2.02 26.16 -3.29
N GLU A 210 -1.42 25.18 -2.63
CA GLU A 210 -0.75 25.33 -1.34
C GLU A 210 0.51 26.20 -1.46
N LEU A 211 1.34 25.94 -2.49
CA LEU A 211 2.52 26.74 -2.79
C LEU A 211 2.15 28.20 -3.10
N ASP A 212 1.12 28.41 -3.90
CA ASP A 212 0.62 29.75 -4.24
C ASP A 212 0.09 30.48 -3.01
N ALA A 213 -0.65 29.80 -2.13
CA ALA A 213 -1.14 30.37 -0.89
C ALA A 213 0.00 30.79 0.05
N SER A 214 1.03 29.95 0.19
CA SER A 214 2.22 30.26 1.00
C SER A 214 3.03 31.42 0.40
N ALA A 215 3.18 31.48 -0.93
CA ALA A 215 3.85 32.57 -1.60
C ALA A 215 3.13 33.91 -1.37
N GLN A 216 1.81 33.91 -1.45
CA GLN A 216 0.99 35.09 -1.22
C GLN A 216 1.10 35.62 0.22
N GLU A 217 1.05 34.73 1.22
CA GLU A 217 1.24 35.11 2.62
C GLU A 217 2.62 35.74 2.87
N ARG A 218 3.67 35.20 2.25
CA ARG A 218 5.03 35.75 2.34
C ARG A 218 5.14 37.13 1.69
N ILE A 219 4.46 37.36 0.56
CA ILE A 219 4.40 38.68 -0.09
C ILE A 219 3.65 39.68 0.79
N GLU A 220 2.53 39.29 1.41
CA GLU A 220 1.76 40.14 2.32
C GLU A 220 2.55 40.51 3.59
N THR A 221 3.30 39.56 4.13
CA THR A 221 4.20 39.79 5.28
C THR A 221 5.37 40.70 4.91
N ALA A 222 5.97 40.51 3.73
CA ALA A 222 7.06 41.34 3.25
C ALA A 222 6.61 42.77 2.93
N THR A 223 5.43 42.93 2.32
CA THR A 223 4.86 44.25 1.99
C THR A 223 4.44 45.04 3.23
N SER A 224 3.83 44.38 4.23
CA SER A 224 3.54 45.01 5.53
C SER A 224 4.81 45.34 6.33
N GLY A 225 5.83 44.48 6.28
CA GLY A 225 7.16 44.75 6.86
C GLY A 225 7.87 45.93 6.20
N CYS A 226 7.85 46.02 4.87
CA CYS A 226 8.37 47.17 4.12
C CYS A 226 7.57 48.46 4.36
N ALA A 227 6.26 48.37 4.64
CA ALA A 227 5.49 49.53 5.07
C ALA A 227 5.92 50.04 6.46
N GLY A 228 6.45 49.16 7.32
CA GLY A 228 7.03 49.51 8.63
C GLY A 228 8.50 49.91 8.58
N SER A 229 9.25 49.46 7.58
CA SER A 229 10.65 49.85 7.36
C SER A 229 10.87 50.37 5.95
N VAL A 230 10.77 51.68 5.82
CA VAL A 230 11.60 52.57 5.01
C VAL A 230 10.70 53.74 4.61
N ASP A 231 11.04 54.85 5.24
CA ASP A 231 10.68 56.19 4.90
C ASP A 231 11.18 56.52 3.47
N ILE A 232 10.49 55.97 2.46
CA ILE A 232 10.77 56.21 1.04
C ILE A 232 10.65 57.72 0.76
N LYS A 233 9.74 58.40 1.48
CA LYS A 233 9.55 59.85 1.39
C LYS A 233 10.71 60.66 2.02
N GLU A 234 11.32 60.25 3.14
CA GLU A 234 12.52 60.89 3.71
C GLU A 234 13.72 60.66 2.82
N LYS A 235 13.88 59.45 2.26
CA LYS A 235 14.99 59.16 1.36
C LYS A 235 14.89 60.00 0.08
N GLU A 236 13.70 60.15 -0.50
CA GLU A 236 13.48 61.04 -1.65
C GLU A 236 13.66 62.52 -1.28
N SER A 237 13.19 62.95 -0.10
CA SER A 237 13.38 64.32 0.42
C SER A 237 14.85 64.68 0.66
N LEU A 238 15.64 63.74 1.18
CA LEU A 238 17.09 63.91 1.39
C LEU A 238 17.84 63.99 0.07
N ILE A 239 17.48 63.17 -0.93
CA ILE A 239 18.07 63.23 -2.27
C ILE A 239 17.79 64.58 -2.92
N GLU A 240 16.58 65.12 -2.78
CA GLU A 240 16.24 66.42 -3.37
C GLU A 240 16.91 67.61 -2.65
N ARG A 241 17.10 67.53 -1.32
CA ARG A 241 17.90 68.51 -0.55
C ARG A 241 19.38 68.48 -0.94
N ILE A 242 19.96 67.31 -1.17
CA ILE A 242 21.34 67.19 -1.65
C ILE A 242 21.46 67.79 -3.06
N ARG A 243 20.48 67.52 -3.94
CA ARG A 243 20.48 68.01 -5.32
C ARG A 243 20.38 69.55 -5.43
N THR A 244 19.76 70.21 -4.45
CA THR A 244 19.69 71.68 -4.35
C THR A 244 20.93 72.32 -3.72
N LEU A 245 21.70 71.59 -2.92
CA LEU A 245 22.96 72.07 -2.33
C LEU A 245 24.15 72.07 -3.31
N PHE A 246 24.05 71.34 -4.41
CA PHE A 246 25.09 71.22 -5.45
C PHE A 246 24.75 71.97 -6.77
N LYS A 247 23.81 72.92 -6.73
CA LYS A 247 23.61 73.94 -7.78
C LYS A 247 24.13 75.28 -7.29
#